data_AF-A0A926P1G2-F1
#
_entry.id   AF-A0A926P1G2-F1
#
_cell.length_a   1.000
_cell.length_b   1.000
_cell.length_c   1.000
_cell.angle_alpha   90.00
_cell.angle_beta   90.00
_cell.angle_gamma   90.00
#
_symmetry.space_group_name_H-M   'P 1'
#
loop_
_entity.id
_entity.type
_entity.pdbx_description
1 polymer ?
#
loop_
_entity_poly.entity_id
_entity_poly.type
_entity_poly.pdbx_seq_one_letter_code
_entity_poly.pdbx_strand_id
1 'polypeptide(L)'
;MSGSAAAFDFSFQWGNIPKCTTGHPGRVPNPVFKLRQVPKGTATIRFDMKDLAVPTYPHGGGTVKYSGKNTIGAGAFKYNSPCPPGGRHTYQWTAVAKDKSGKKLATATAQRKYP
;
A
#
# COMPACT_ATOMS: atom_id res chain seq x y z
N MET A 1 8.15 -27.74 19.35
CA MET A 1 7.06 -26.99 18.67
C MET A 1 7.70 -25.96 17.73
N SER A 2 7.99 -26.33 16.49
CA SER A 2 8.45 -25.37 15.48
C SER A 2 7.24 -24.59 14.98
N GLY A 3 7.01 -23.39 15.52
CA GLY A 3 5.98 -22.49 15.00
C GLY A 3 6.39 -22.03 13.60
N SER A 4 5.52 -22.25 12.60
CA SER A 4 5.69 -21.62 11.28
C SER A 4 5.91 -20.12 11.46
N ALA A 5 7.04 -19.61 10.99
CA ALA A 5 7.23 -18.18 10.87
C ALA A 5 6.16 -17.63 9.92
N ALA A 6 5.27 -16.78 10.42
CA ALA A 6 4.22 -16.19 9.60
C ALA A 6 4.85 -15.25 8.55
N ALA A 7 4.35 -15.32 7.32
CA ALA A 7 4.86 -14.52 6.21
C ALA A 7 4.55 -13.02 6.41
N PHE A 8 5.39 -12.15 5.81
CA PHE A 8 5.14 -10.71 5.77
C PHE A 8 3.76 -10.43 5.19
N ASP A 9 2.96 -9.64 5.91
CA ASP A 9 1.60 -9.31 5.55
C ASP A 9 1.26 -7.86 5.98
N PHE A 10 0.22 -7.28 5.39
CA PHE A 10 -0.35 -6.04 5.85
C PHE A 10 -1.83 -5.91 5.50
N SER A 11 -2.51 -5.02 6.21
CA SER A 11 -3.87 -4.60 5.89
C SER A 11 -3.95 -3.09 5.79
N PHE A 12 -5.00 -2.58 5.14
CA PHE A 12 -5.22 -1.14 5.05
C PHE A 12 -6.70 -0.78 5.14
N GLN A 13 -6.95 0.46 5.53
CA GLN A 13 -8.26 1.08 5.51
C GLN A 13 -8.14 2.39 4.74
N TRP A 14 -9.09 2.66 3.84
CA TRP A 14 -9.10 3.90 3.05
C TRP A 14 -9.14 5.16 3.92
N GLY A 15 -9.68 5.06 5.14
CA GLY A 15 -9.91 6.23 6.00
C GLY A 15 -10.91 7.19 5.35
N ASN A 16 -10.71 8.49 5.57
CA ASN A 16 -11.52 9.54 4.95
C ASN A 16 -11.00 9.88 3.54
N ILE A 17 -11.01 8.90 2.63
CA ILE A 17 -10.62 9.14 1.24
C ILE A 17 -11.74 9.91 0.52
N PRO A 18 -11.46 11.03 -0.17
CA PRO A 18 -12.47 11.72 -0.96
C PRO A 18 -13.01 10.82 -2.07
N LYS A 19 -14.32 10.90 -2.32
CA LYS A 19 -14.93 10.31 -3.53
C LYS A 19 -14.46 11.07 -4.77
N CYS A 20 -14.19 10.37 -5.86
CA CYS A 20 -13.95 11.03 -7.13
C CYS A 20 -15.28 11.52 -7.72
N THR A 21 -15.51 12.83 -7.72
CA THR A 21 -16.72 13.46 -8.26
C THR A 21 -16.47 14.27 -9.53
N THR A 22 -15.21 14.50 -9.88
CA THR A 22 -14.79 15.33 -11.03
C THR A 22 -14.42 14.53 -12.27
N GLY A 23 -14.35 13.19 -12.17
CA GLY A 23 -13.78 12.34 -13.22
C GLY A 23 -12.25 12.40 -13.31
N HIS A 24 -11.59 13.14 -12.42
CA HIS A 24 -10.13 13.30 -12.42
C HIS A 24 -9.52 12.85 -11.09
N PRO A 25 -8.57 11.90 -11.09
CA PRO A 25 -7.80 11.51 -9.91
C PRO A 25 -7.09 12.69 -9.24
N GLY A 26 -7.18 12.77 -7.92
CA GLY A 26 -6.45 13.74 -7.11
C GLY A 26 -5.17 13.16 -6.51
N ARG A 27 -4.23 14.02 -6.09
CA ARG A 27 -3.07 13.60 -5.28
C ARG A 27 -3.44 13.61 -3.80
N VAL A 28 -3.66 12.42 -3.23
CA VAL A 28 -4.11 12.25 -1.85
C VAL A 28 -3.05 11.57 -0.98
N PRO A 29 -3.07 11.79 0.36
CA PRO A 29 -2.29 11.02 1.32
C PRO A 29 -2.54 9.51 1.20
N ASN A 30 -1.51 8.68 1.44
CA ASN A 30 -1.68 7.24 1.55
C ASN A 30 -2.67 6.85 2.67
N PRO A 31 -3.34 5.68 2.57
CA PRO A 31 -4.14 5.14 3.66
C PRO A 31 -3.26 4.70 4.85
N VAL A 32 -3.90 4.41 5.99
CA VAL A 32 -3.20 3.77 7.11
C VAL A 32 -2.93 2.31 6.74
N PHE A 33 -1.66 1.91 6.81
CA PHE A 33 -1.23 0.52 6.65
C PHE A 33 -0.87 -0.10 8.00
N LYS A 34 -1.43 -1.27 8.31
CA LYS A 34 -1.08 -2.07 9.49
C LYS A 34 -0.25 -3.27 9.04
N LEU A 35 1.02 -3.27 9.42
CA LEU A 35 2.03 -4.27 9.04
C LEU A 35 2.04 -5.44 10.03
N ARG A 36 2.37 -6.63 9.54
CA ARG A 36 2.59 -7.85 10.34
C ARG A 36 3.79 -8.60 9.80
N GLN A 37 4.58 -9.19 10.69
CA GLN A 37 5.71 -10.05 10.32
C GLN A 37 6.70 -9.38 9.36
N VAL A 38 7.02 -8.10 9.61
CA VAL A 38 7.99 -7.37 8.78
C VAL A 38 9.36 -8.07 8.89
N PRO A 39 10.00 -8.45 7.77
CA PRO A 39 11.26 -9.19 7.82
C PRO A 39 12.35 -8.45 8.60
N LYS A 40 13.14 -9.20 9.39
CA LYS A 40 14.31 -8.65 10.06
C LYS A 40 15.27 -8.05 9.02
N GLY A 41 15.85 -6.89 9.34
CA GLY A 41 16.75 -6.17 8.44
C GLY A 41 16.05 -5.23 7.45
N THR A 42 14.71 -5.17 7.46
CA THR A 42 13.96 -4.17 6.68
C THR A 42 14.39 -2.76 7.08
N ALA A 43 14.82 -1.98 6.10
CA ALA A 43 15.19 -0.57 6.25
C ALA A 43 14.15 0.35 5.58
N THR A 44 13.55 -0.10 4.48
CA THR A 44 12.49 0.63 3.78
C THR A 44 11.37 -0.30 3.34
N ILE A 45 10.18 0.27 3.20
CA ILE A 45 9.05 -0.42 2.59
C ILE A 45 8.54 0.45 1.44
N ARG A 46 8.52 -0.12 0.24
CA ARG A 46 7.94 0.53 -0.95
C ARG A 46 6.50 0.05 -1.11
N PHE A 47 5.58 0.99 -1.25
CA PHE A 47 4.18 0.76 -1.54
C PHE A 47 3.87 1.21 -2.96
N ASP A 48 3.19 0.37 -3.73
CA ASP A 48 2.67 0.71 -5.05
C ASP A 48 1.21 0.25 -5.14
N MET A 49 0.36 1.08 -5.75
CA MET A 49 -1.05 0.81 -5.93
C MET A 49 -1.38 0.47 -7.38
N LYS A 50 -2.30 -0.47 -7.55
CA LYS A 50 -2.80 -0.92 -8.85
C LYS A 50 -4.32 -1.01 -8.82
N ASP A 51 -4.97 -0.45 -9.83
CA ASP A 51 -6.37 -0.74 -10.13
C ASP A 51 -6.42 -2.12 -10.82
N LEU A 52 -7.21 -3.05 -10.29
CA LEU A 52 -7.31 -4.38 -10.89
C LEU A 52 -8.13 -4.39 -12.18
N ALA A 53 -9.01 -3.40 -12.38
CA ALA A 53 -9.77 -3.23 -13.62
C ALA A 53 -9.02 -2.39 -14.66
N VAL A 54 -8.19 -1.44 -14.22
CA VAL A 54 -7.37 -0.58 -15.11
C VAL A 54 -5.89 -0.67 -14.74
N PRO A 55 -5.25 -1.85 -14.97
CA PRO A 55 -3.91 -2.15 -14.46
C PRO A 55 -2.79 -1.27 -15.03
N THR A 56 -3.05 -0.57 -16.13
CA THR A 56 -2.12 0.31 -16.83
C THR A 56 -2.12 1.74 -16.27
N TYR A 57 -3.13 2.13 -15.49
CA TYR A 57 -3.18 3.48 -14.92
C TYR A 57 -2.16 3.63 -13.78
N PRO A 58 -1.26 4.63 -13.83
CA PRO A 58 -0.19 4.77 -12.85
C PRO A 58 -0.69 5.46 -11.58
N HIS A 59 -1.31 4.71 -10.67
CA HIS A 59 -1.68 5.22 -9.35
C HIS A 59 -0.47 5.65 -8.52
N GLY A 60 0.68 4.99 -8.74
CA GLY A 60 1.92 5.25 -8.04
C GLY A 60 1.88 4.75 -6.60
N GLY A 61 2.61 5.43 -5.73
CA GLY A 61 2.78 5.05 -4.33
C GLY A 61 3.96 5.79 -3.71
N GLY A 62 4.65 5.16 -2.77
CA GLY A 62 5.76 5.80 -2.08
C GLY A 62 6.63 4.83 -1.30
N THR A 63 7.83 5.28 -0.96
CA THR A 63 8.77 4.53 -0.12
C THR A 63 8.87 5.20 1.23
N VAL A 64 8.74 4.41 2.30
CA VAL A 64 8.86 4.88 3.69
C VAL A 64 10.07 4.23 4.35
N LYS A 65 10.76 4.99 5.21
CA LYS A 65 11.77 4.42 6.12
C LYS A 65 11.05 3.59 7.18
N TYR A 66 11.52 2.37 7.40
CA TYR A 66 10.97 1.48 8.42
C TYR A 66 11.72 1.67 9.74
N SER A 67 10.98 1.99 10.79
CA SER A 67 11.50 2.26 12.14
C SER A 67 11.11 1.18 13.16
N GLY A 68 10.65 0.01 12.70
CA GLY A 68 10.18 -1.07 13.59
C GLY A 68 8.71 -0.94 14.03
N LYS A 69 8.00 0.10 13.59
CA LYS A 69 6.58 0.30 13.93
C LYS A 69 5.67 -0.54 13.01
N ASN A 70 4.65 -1.17 13.60
CA ASN A 70 3.66 -1.96 12.86
C ASN A 70 2.59 -1.11 12.15
N THR A 71 2.73 0.21 12.10
CA THR A 71 1.76 1.10 11.47
C THR A 71 2.47 2.17 10.67
N ILE A 72 2.08 2.30 9.40
CA ILE A 72 2.42 3.45 8.56
C ILE A 72 1.18 4.33 8.53
N GLY A 73 1.31 5.52 9.12
CA GLY A 73 0.23 6.50 9.18
C GLY A 73 -0.15 7.05 7.80
N ALA A 74 -1.33 7.65 7.71
CA ALA A 74 -1.72 8.41 6.53
C ALA A 74 -0.77 9.61 6.34
N GLY A 75 -0.49 9.96 5.08
CA GLY A 75 0.35 11.11 4.74
C GLY A 75 1.86 10.85 4.80
N ALA A 76 2.30 9.62 5.01
CA ALA A 76 3.69 9.22 4.82
C ALA A 76 4.18 9.41 3.37
N PHE A 77 3.26 9.36 2.40
CA PHE A 77 3.47 9.74 1.00
C PHE A 77 2.14 10.14 0.33
N LYS A 78 2.21 10.64 -0.91
CA LYS A 78 1.05 10.96 -1.74
C LYS A 78 1.03 10.14 -3.04
N TYR A 79 -0.15 9.72 -3.47
CA TYR A 79 -0.38 8.92 -4.68
C TYR A 79 -1.60 9.44 -5.46
N ASN A 80 -1.83 8.96 -6.68
CA ASN A 80 -3.03 9.30 -7.45
C ASN A 80 -4.22 8.47 -6.94
N SER A 81 -5.27 9.14 -6.44
CA SER A 81 -6.45 8.49 -5.87
C SER A 81 -7.17 7.60 -6.89
N PRO A 82 -7.97 6.62 -6.43
CA PRO A 82 -9.01 6.03 -7.26
C PRO A 82 -9.88 7.10 -7.91
N CYS A 83 -10.19 6.91 -9.18
CA CYS A 83 -11.29 7.56 -9.87
C CYS A 83 -11.86 6.59 -10.90
N PRO A 84 -12.54 5.52 -10.44
CA PRO A 84 -12.97 4.45 -11.32
C PRO A 84 -14.10 4.93 -12.25
N PRO A 85 -13.90 4.93 -13.58
CA PRO A 85 -15.00 5.18 -14.50
C PRO A 85 -16.01 4.02 -14.43
N GLY A 86 -17.30 4.34 -14.51
CA GLY A 86 -18.34 3.32 -14.71
C GLY A 86 -18.64 2.40 -13.52
N GLY A 87 -18.12 2.66 -12.31
CA GLY A 87 -18.54 1.94 -11.12
C GLY A 87 -17.50 1.80 -10.03
N ARG A 88 -17.57 0.70 -9.28
CA ARG A 88 -16.68 0.41 -8.15
C ARG A 88 -15.58 -0.56 -8.59
N HIS A 89 -14.32 -0.13 -8.50
CA HIS A 89 -13.18 -1.01 -8.75
C HIS A 89 -12.57 -1.55 -7.44
N THR A 90 -11.85 -2.66 -7.57
CA THR A 90 -10.99 -3.20 -6.53
C THR A 90 -9.56 -2.75 -6.78
N TYR A 91 -8.91 -2.25 -5.74
CA TYR A 91 -7.52 -1.81 -5.80
C TYR A 91 -6.64 -2.70 -4.95
N GLN A 92 -5.43 -2.94 -5.43
CA GLN A 92 -4.39 -3.66 -4.72
C GLN A 92 -3.26 -2.71 -4.34
N TRP A 93 -2.90 -2.70 -3.07
CA TRP A 93 -1.60 -2.22 -2.61
C TRP A 93 -0.61 -3.39 -2.59
N THR A 94 0.61 -3.14 -3.07
CA THR A 94 1.75 -4.05 -2.94
C THR A 94 2.78 -3.39 -2.05
N ALA A 95 3.21 -4.08 -0.98
CA ALA A 95 4.26 -3.64 -0.09
C ALA A 95 5.53 -4.48 -0.34
N VAL A 96 6.66 -3.84 -0.61
CA VAL A 96 7.95 -4.49 -0.84
C VAL A 96 8.91 -4.06 0.27
N ALA A 97 9.22 -4.97 1.19
CA ALA A 97 10.21 -4.76 2.24
C ALA A 97 11.62 -4.92 1.66
N LYS A 98 12.50 -3.95 1.94
CA LYS A 98 13.88 -3.91 1.44
C LYS A 98 14.87 -3.63 2.57
N ASP A 99 16.07 -4.20 2.46
CA ASP A 99 17.17 -3.90 3.38
C ASP A 99 17.86 -2.56 3.05
N LYS A 100 18.94 -2.24 3.79
CA LYS A 100 19.72 -1.00 3.62
C LYS A 100 20.41 -0.89 2.25
N SER A 101 20.70 -2.02 1.59
CA SER A 101 21.28 -2.04 0.25
C SER A 101 20.23 -1.92 -0.87
N GLY A 102 18.94 -1.93 -0.50
CA GLY A 102 17.83 -1.92 -1.45
C GLY A 102 17.42 -3.31 -1.94
N LYS A 103 18.03 -4.38 -1.44
CA LYS A 103 17.64 -5.76 -1.77
C LYS A 103 16.27 -6.08 -1.20
N LYS A 104 15.42 -6.68 -2.03
CA LYS A 104 14.09 -7.15 -1.63
C LYS A 104 14.21 -8.30 -0.63
N LEU A 105 13.54 -8.16 0.51
CA LEU A 105 13.44 -9.19 1.55
C LEU A 105 12.11 -9.95 1.46
N ALA A 106 11.00 -9.24 1.26
CA ALA A 106 9.68 -9.84 1.10
C ALA A 106 8.72 -8.91 0.34
N THR A 107 7.62 -9.49 -0.13
CA THR A 107 6.49 -8.78 -0.73
C THR A 107 5.21 -9.23 -0.06
N ALA A 108 4.29 -8.30 0.17
CA ALA A 108 2.93 -8.55 0.62
C ALA A 108 1.95 -7.78 -0.26
N THR A 109 0.69 -8.21 -0.31
CA THR A 109 -0.38 -7.50 -1.03
C THR A 109 -1.63 -7.39 -0.17
N ALA A 110 -2.38 -6.31 -0.34
CA ALA A 110 -3.67 -6.12 0.30
C ALA A 110 -4.65 -5.50 -0.70
N GLN A 111 -5.88 -6.01 -0.74
CA GLN A 111 -6.89 -5.58 -1.69
C GLN A 111 -8.12 -5.00 -0.99
N ARG A 112 -8.73 -3.98 -1.58
CA ARG A 112 -10.01 -3.44 -1.10
C ARG A 112 -10.75 -2.70 -2.20
N LYS A 113 -12.08 -2.79 -2.17
CA LYS A 113 -12.96 -1.96 -3.02
C LYS A 113 -12.90 -0.50 -2.57
N TYR A 114 -12.87 0.42 -3.52
CA TYR A 114 -13.02 1.86 -3.26
C TYR A 114 -14.45 2.16 -2.77
N PRO A 115 -14.64 2.95 -1.69
CA PRO A 115 -15.93 3.15 -1.01
C PRO A 115 -16.97 3.93 -1.82
#